data_AF-A0A2E8VU01-F1
#
_entry.id   AF-A0A2E8VU01-F1
#
_cell.length_a   1.000
_cell.length_b   1.000
_cell.length_c   1.000
_cell.angle_alpha   90.00
_cell.angle_beta   90.00
_cell.angle_gamma   90.00
#
_symmetry.space_group_name_H-M   'P 1'
#
loop_
_entity.id
_entity.type
_entity.pdbx_description
1 polymer ?
#
loop_
_entity_poly.entity_id
_entity_poly.type
_entity_poly.pdbx_seq_one_letter_code
_entity_poly.pdbx_strand_id
1 'polypeptide(L)'
;MTDSITRCPNCETTFRVTSSQLSVADGKVRCGTCLRVFNASDHMLLENYDDEASIETPDLPREPFAHPMSDSTAPPGSAVAGDRGAGEEPSADEEP
;
A
#
# COMPACT_ATOMS: atom_id res chain seq x y z
N MET A 1 4.11 13.38 -16.64
CA MET A 1 2.81 13.42 -15.95
C MET A 1 3.14 13.47 -14.47
N THR A 2 3.03 14.63 -13.83
CA THR A 2 3.39 14.79 -12.42
C THR A 2 2.21 14.31 -11.57
N ASP A 3 2.48 13.35 -10.69
CA ASP A 3 1.50 12.76 -9.79
C ASP A 3 1.70 13.34 -8.40
N SER A 4 0.63 13.87 -7.81
CA SER A 4 0.64 14.46 -6.48
C SER A 4 -0.07 13.54 -5.50
N ILE A 5 0.50 13.37 -4.32
CA ILE A 5 -0.07 12.55 -3.25
C ILE A 5 -0.99 13.43 -2.39
N THR A 6 -2.21 12.97 -2.13
CA THR A 6 -3.18 13.65 -1.25
C THR A 6 -3.71 12.68 -0.20
N ARG A 7 -4.08 13.21 0.98
CA ARG A 7 -4.71 12.44 2.06
C ARG A 7 -6.15 12.88 2.28
N CYS A 8 -7.08 11.93 2.33
CA CYS A 8 -8.48 12.23 2.60
C CYS A 8 -8.71 12.60 4.08
N PRO A 9 -9.37 13.72 4.40
CA PRO A 9 -9.64 14.12 5.80
C PRO A 9 -10.74 13.30 6.49
N ASN A 10 -11.45 12.42 5.78
CA ASN A 10 -12.56 11.62 6.35
C ASN A 10 -12.15 10.20 6.76
N CYS A 11 -11.36 9.55 5.91
CA CYS A 11 -10.96 8.16 6.09
C CYS A 11 -9.43 8.00 6.06
N GLU A 12 -8.71 9.13 6.02
CA GLU A 12 -7.25 9.20 6.08
C GLU A 12 -6.53 8.41 4.99
N THR A 13 -7.25 8.01 3.94
CA THR A 13 -6.67 7.27 2.83
C THR A 13 -5.83 8.20 1.97
N THR A 14 -4.61 7.76 1.67
CA THR A 14 -3.69 8.42 0.76
C THR A 14 -3.91 7.94 -0.67
N PHE A 15 -4.03 8.86 -1.62
CA PHE A 15 -4.21 8.53 -3.03
C PHE A 15 -3.52 9.55 -3.94
N ARG A 16 -3.30 9.09 -5.17
CA ARG A 16 -2.57 9.76 -6.24
C ARG A 16 -3.52 10.54 -7.13
N VAL A 17 -3.23 11.82 -7.35
CA VAL A 17 -4.00 12.71 -8.21
C VAL A 17 -3.06 13.40 -9.20
N THR A 18 -3.47 13.47 -10.46
CA THR A 18 -2.66 14.14 -11.48
C THR A 18 -3.02 15.61 -11.57
N SER A 19 -2.06 16.45 -11.93
CA SER A 19 -2.30 17.89 -12.17
C SER A 19 -3.42 18.13 -13.17
N SER A 20 -3.56 17.29 -14.19
CA SER A 20 -4.67 17.35 -15.15
C SER A 20 -6.04 17.14 -14.49
N GLN A 21 -6.18 16.24 -13.51
CA GLN A 21 -7.43 16.02 -12.79
C GLN A 21 -7.80 17.22 -11.90
N LEU A 22 -6.80 17.80 -11.23
CA LEU A 22 -6.97 19.00 -10.43
C LEU A 22 -7.43 20.19 -11.27
N SER A 23 -6.81 20.40 -12.45
CA SER A 23 -7.15 21.52 -13.34
C SER A 23 -8.56 21.45 -13.90
N VAL A 24 -9.08 20.24 -14.18
CA VAL A 24 -10.45 20.06 -14.70
C VAL A 24 -11.51 20.28 -13.63
N ALA A 25 -11.17 20.05 -12.36
CA ALA A 25 -12.11 20.03 -11.25
C ALA A 25 -11.95 21.23 -10.29
N ASP A 26 -11.28 22.31 -10.71
CA ASP A 26 -11.01 23.49 -9.86
C ASP A 26 -10.31 23.12 -8.53
N GLY A 27 -9.47 22.08 -8.56
CA GLY A 27 -8.75 21.56 -7.39
C GLY A 27 -9.58 20.67 -6.46
N LYS A 28 -10.83 20.32 -6.81
CA LYS A 28 -11.67 19.37 -6.05
C LYS A 28 -11.43 17.93 -6.49
N VAL A 29 -11.32 17.02 -5.53
CA VAL A 29 -11.11 15.58 -5.78
C VAL A 29 -12.07 14.74 -4.95
N ARG A 30 -12.43 13.56 -5.46
CA ARG A 30 -13.28 12.57 -4.76
C ARG A 30 -12.42 11.43 -4.26
N CYS A 31 -12.52 11.10 -2.97
CA CYS A 31 -11.83 9.94 -2.40
C CYS A 31 -12.36 8.63 -2.99
N GLY A 32 -11.49 7.74 -3.47
CA GLY A 32 -11.88 6.42 -3.97
C GLY A 32 -12.41 5.46 -2.89
N THR A 33 -12.09 5.70 -1.62
CA THR A 33 -12.46 4.83 -0.49
C THR A 33 -13.81 5.21 0.12
N CYS A 34 -13.95 6.48 0.55
CA CYS A 34 -15.15 6.95 1.25
C CYS A 34 -16.05 7.84 0.38
N LEU A 35 -15.64 8.12 -0.86
CA LEU A 35 -16.42 8.90 -1.83
C LEU A 35 -16.68 10.36 -1.43
N ARG A 36 -16.01 10.89 -0.38
CA ARG A 36 -16.10 12.31 0.01
C ARG A 36 -15.35 13.19 -0.98
N VAL A 37 -15.95 14.33 -1.33
CA VAL A 37 -15.36 15.38 -2.15
C VAL A 37 -14.69 16.42 -1.25
N PHE A 38 -13.45 16.79 -1.55
CA PHE A 38 -12.67 17.78 -0.81
C PHE A 38 -11.70 18.52 -1.74
N ASN A 39 -11.11 19.63 -1.30
CA ASN A 39 -10.08 20.34 -2.06
C ASN A 39 -8.73 19.65 -1.86
N ALA A 40 -8.13 19.14 -2.93
CA ALA A 40 -6.85 18.44 -2.85
C ALA A 40 -5.71 19.36 -2.42
N SER A 41 -5.68 20.61 -2.88
CA SER A 41 -4.61 21.57 -2.59
C SER A 41 -4.38 21.84 -1.09
N ASP A 42 -5.41 21.64 -0.26
CA ASP A 42 -5.34 21.83 1.20
C ASP A 42 -4.75 20.61 1.93
N HIS A 43 -4.80 19.44 1.30
CA HIS A 43 -4.40 18.15 1.87
C HIS A 43 -3.40 17.41 0.98
N MET A 44 -2.61 18.15 0.19
CA MET A 44 -1.49 17.59 -0.56
C MET A 44 -0.34 17.28 0.40
N LEU A 45 0.14 16.04 0.32
CA LEU A 45 1.41 15.63 0.93
C LEU A 45 2.51 15.95 -0.08
N LEU A 46 2.71 17.24 -0.37
CA LEU A 46 3.87 17.73 -1.12
C LEU A 46 5.09 17.47 -0.24
N GLU A 47 5.83 16.39 -0.48
CA GLU A 47 7.19 16.11 0.02
C GLU A 47 7.65 16.92 1.26
N ASN A 48 6.83 17.00 2.32
CA ASN A 48 7.24 17.45 3.64
C ASN A 48 7.98 16.29 4.32
N TYR A 49 8.93 15.71 3.58
CA TYR A 49 10.05 14.96 4.11
C TYR A 49 11.11 15.90 4.70
N ASP A 50 10.76 17.17 4.91
CA ASP A 50 11.64 18.23 5.38
C ASP A 50 10.91 19.15 6.38
N ASP A 51 10.08 18.61 7.29
CA ASP A 51 9.70 19.33 8.52
C ASP A 51 9.16 18.38 9.61
N GLU A 52 9.84 17.26 9.86
CA GLU A 52 9.83 16.59 11.17
C GLU A 52 11.18 15.88 11.33
N ALA A 53 12.16 16.66 11.76
CA ALA A 53 13.01 16.32 12.90
C ALA A 53 13.36 14.82 13.10
N SER A 54 14.63 14.51 12.86
CA SER A 54 15.47 13.89 13.88
C SER A 54 14.84 12.71 14.64
N ILE A 55 14.65 11.57 13.97
CA ILE A 55 14.84 10.31 14.69
C ILE A 55 16.33 10.24 14.99
N GLU A 56 16.69 10.83 16.13
CA GLU A 56 17.90 10.51 16.87
C GLU A 56 18.04 8.99 16.81
N THR A 57 19.08 8.55 16.11
CA THR A 57 19.53 7.17 16.15
C THR A 57 19.47 6.70 17.60
N PRO A 58 18.68 5.68 17.97
CA PRO A 58 18.98 4.95 19.17
C PRO A 58 20.34 4.30 18.94
N ASP A 59 21.40 5.03 19.31
CA ASP A 59 22.72 4.53 19.61
C ASP A 59 22.55 3.61 20.83
N LEU A 60 22.10 2.39 20.55
CA LEU A 60 22.29 1.28 21.46
C LEU A 60 23.61 0.64 21.03
N PRO A 61 24.66 0.72 21.88
CA PRO A 61 25.98 0.21 21.54
C PRO A 61 25.88 -1.25 21.13
N ARG A 62 26.43 -1.52 19.96
CA ARG A 62 26.63 -2.86 19.42
C ARG A 62 27.60 -3.58 20.34
N GLU A 63 27.09 -4.30 21.34
CA GLU A 63 27.92 -5.17 22.18
C GLU A 63 28.51 -6.29 21.32
N PRO A 64 29.84 -6.33 21.09
CA PRO A 64 30.46 -7.35 20.29
C PRO A 64 30.89 -8.50 21.21
N PHE A 65 29.94 -9.30 21.69
CA PHE A 65 30.24 -10.57 22.35
C PHE A 65 29.08 -11.55 22.06
N ALA A 66 29.14 -12.40 21.02
CA ALA A 66 29.79 -13.71 21.03
C ALA A 66 29.13 -14.64 22.09
N HIS A 67 28.51 -15.79 21.79
CA HIS A 67 28.97 -16.98 21.04
C HIS A 67 27.75 -17.93 20.76
N PRO A 68 27.92 -19.22 20.39
CA PRO A 68 27.69 -19.76 19.05
C PRO A 68 26.50 -20.74 18.96
N MET A 69 26.10 -21.04 17.71
CA MET A 69 25.51 -22.29 17.23
C MET A 69 24.74 -23.15 18.26
N SER A 70 23.40 -23.12 18.19
CA SER A 70 22.62 -24.32 18.50
C SER A 70 21.86 -24.74 17.25
N ASP A 71 22.49 -25.71 16.59
CA ASP A 71 21.85 -26.72 15.77
C ASP A 71 20.58 -27.24 16.45
N SER A 72 19.44 -27.14 15.78
CA SER A 72 18.31 -28.05 15.96
C SER A 72 17.36 -27.96 14.77
N THR A 73 17.82 -28.56 13.66
CA THR A 73 17.19 -29.76 13.07
C THR A 73 15.66 -29.89 13.12
N ALA A 74 15.08 -29.77 11.92
CA ALA A 74 14.01 -30.58 11.29
C ALA A 74 12.52 -30.36 11.64
N PRO A 75 11.59 -30.80 10.76
CA PRO A 75 11.44 -30.49 9.33
C PRO A 75 10.02 -29.97 8.97
N PRO A 76 9.79 -29.45 7.75
CA PRO A 76 8.46 -29.10 7.24
C PRO A 76 7.72 -30.35 6.76
N GLY A 77 6.46 -30.50 7.18
CA GLY A 77 5.65 -31.70 6.89
C GLY A 77 4.17 -31.42 6.69
N SER A 78 3.85 -30.75 5.59
CA SER A 78 2.67 -30.97 4.74
C SER A 78 1.30 -31.17 5.39
N ALA A 79 0.58 -30.07 5.58
CA ALA A 79 -0.87 -30.07 5.46
C ALA A 79 -1.24 -29.65 4.03
N VAL A 80 -1.57 -30.62 3.16
CA VAL A 80 -2.23 -30.38 1.86
C VAL A 80 -3.64 -30.96 1.98
N ALA A 81 -4.66 -30.09 2.00
CA ALA A 81 -5.52 -29.77 0.85
C ALA A 81 -6.17 -31.05 0.28
N GLY A 82 -7.46 -31.29 0.48
CA GLY A 82 -8.53 -30.39 0.05
C GLY A 82 -9.10 -30.98 -1.24
N ASP A 83 -10.02 -31.92 -1.06
CA ASP A 83 -10.82 -32.57 -2.09
C ASP A 83 -11.44 -31.53 -3.03
N ARG A 84 -11.01 -31.53 -4.31
CA ARG A 84 -11.64 -30.76 -5.38
C ARG A 84 -12.44 -31.71 -6.24
N GLY A 85 -13.69 -31.90 -5.85
CA GLY A 85 -14.74 -32.41 -6.72
C GLY A 85 -15.16 -31.39 -7.80
N ALA A 86 -15.81 -31.95 -8.82
CA ALA A 86 -16.59 -31.33 -9.89
C ALA A 86 -15.78 -30.50 -10.92
N GLY A 87 -15.84 -30.77 -12.21
CA GLY A 87 -16.99 -31.23 -12.98
C GLY A 87 -17.45 -30.08 -13.89
N GLU A 88 -17.70 -30.43 -15.14
CA GLU A 88 -18.27 -29.62 -16.23
C GLU A 88 -17.37 -28.58 -16.95
N GLU A 89 -16.81 -29.03 -18.09
CA GLU A 89 -16.97 -28.34 -19.39
C GLU A 89 -18.48 -28.16 -19.69
N PRO A 90 -18.95 -27.09 -20.38
CA PRO A 90 -18.81 -27.02 -21.85
C PRO A 90 -18.93 -25.62 -22.53
N SER A 91 -18.74 -25.65 -23.87
CA SER A 91 -19.32 -24.79 -24.92
C SER A 91 -18.71 -23.38 -25.10
N ALA A 92 -17.89 -23.07 -26.12
CA ALA A 92 -18.17 -23.08 -27.58
C ALA A 92 -19.41 -22.25 -27.97
N ASP A 93 -19.17 -20.98 -28.30
CA ASP A 93 -20.06 -20.05 -29.03
C ASP A 93 -19.16 -18.84 -29.40
N GLU A 94 -18.46 -18.77 -30.53
CA GLU A 94 -18.88 -18.79 -31.94
C GLU A 94 -20.07 -17.88 -32.24
N GLU A 95 -19.81 -16.62 -32.59
CA GLU A 95 -20.23 -16.05 -33.90
C GLU A 95 -19.60 -14.67 -34.20
N PRO A 96 -19.55 -14.26 -35.49
CA PRO A 96 -18.61 -13.27 -36.06
C PRO A 96 -18.98 -11.79 -35.96
#